data_AF-W8B8L4-F1
#
_entry.id   AF-W8B8L4-F1
#
_cell.length_a   1.000
_cell.length_b   1.000
_cell.length_c   1.000
_cell.angle_alpha   90.00
_cell.angle_beta   90.00
_cell.angle_gamma   90.00
#
_symmetry.space_group_name_H-M   'P 1'
#
loop_
_entity.id
_entity.type
_entity.pdbx_description
1 polymer ?
#
loop_
_entity_poly.entity_id
_entity_poly.type
_entity_poly.pdbx_seq_one_letter_code
_entity_poly.pdbx_strand_id
1 'polypeptide(L)'
;MIVRNARINGVWGEEEIQNIDSHSLSNPIESGEFFVIYILACEERFHISINNRPFCTFNYRMPLKALRSIEICEQIQVIKQVDHRAVFPYPWPAIQASDFGKAFSNDSPIMFSPGHLIVITARCFDNKKGQFIIKFLDSDSKREEMHFSVRFDQKAVVRNSMNKAFEFGQEERHGGFPFVFNQQFKLAIAFTEREFLTAVDGYNFCSYAYRTTNVFQNLVGFKVTCINGLHMHVTGVDHLQMGDPSCTGFEKYSKHDYECA
;
A
#
# COMPACT_ATOMS: atom_id res chain seq x y z
N MET A 1 -24.58 9.20 9.33
CA MET A 1 -24.83 8.01 10.17
C MET A 1 -23.78 6.96 9.79
N ILE A 2 -23.24 6.23 10.76
CA ILE A 2 -22.30 5.12 10.50
C ILE A 2 -23.02 3.81 10.82
N VAL A 3 -23.09 2.91 9.84
CA VAL A 3 -23.76 1.60 9.95
C VAL A 3 -22.70 0.51 9.87
N ARG A 4 -22.81 -0.51 10.73
CA ARG A 4 -22.01 -1.73 10.65
C ARG A 4 -22.91 -2.92 10.46
N ASN A 5 -22.50 -3.84 9.59
CA ASN A 5 -23.23 -5.05 9.32
C ASN A 5 -22.27 -6.11 8.74
N ALA A 6 -22.71 -7.35 8.64
CA ALA A 6 -22.03 -8.40 7.88
C ALA A 6 -22.98 -8.94 6.81
N ARG A 7 -22.47 -9.08 5.60
CA ARG A 7 -23.18 -9.73 4.49
C ARG A 7 -22.62 -11.14 4.29
N ILE A 8 -23.41 -12.16 4.61
CA ILE A 8 -22.99 -13.56 4.57
C ILE A 8 -23.88 -14.29 3.56
N ASN A 9 -23.26 -15.00 2.61
CA ASN A 9 -23.96 -15.67 1.51
C ASN A 9 -24.92 -14.75 0.74
N GLY A 10 -24.51 -13.49 0.53
CA GLY A 10 -25.29 -12.48 -0.19
C GLY A 10 -26.38 -11.78 0.62
N VAL A 11 -26.62 -12.17 1.88
CA VAL A 11 -27.68 -11.64 2.74
C VAL A 11 -27.09 -10.76 3.86
N TRP A 12 -27.67 -9.57 4.07
CA TRP A 12 -27.32 -8.68 5.18
C TRP A 12 -27.96 -9.16 6.48
N GLY A 13 -27.22 -9.07 7.59
CA GLY A 13 -27.76 -9.32 8.93
C GLY A 13 -28.40 -8.08 9.56
N GLU A 14 -28.54 -8.11 10.89
CA GLU A 14 -29.01 -6.99 11.71
C GLU A 14 -28.04 -5.81 11.64
N GLU A 15 -28.55 -4.58 11.46
CA GLU A 15 -27.73 -3.38 11.44
C GLU A 15 -27.35 -2.92 12.85
N GLU A 16 -26.08 -2.54 13.04
CA GLU A 16 -25.61 -1.91 14.27
C GLU A 16 -25.34 -0.43 14.03
N ILE A 17 -26.13 0.43 14.69
CA ILE A 17 -26.05 1.90 14.60
C ILE A 17 -25.65 2.58 15.93
N GLN A 18 -25.58 1.82 17.02
CA GLN A 18 -25.28 2.35 18.36
C GLN A 18 -23.77 2.51 18.58
N ASN A 19 -23.35 3.66 19.10
CA ASN A 19 -21.97 3.95 19.45
C ASN A 19 -21.67 3.52 20.90
N ILE A 20 -20.39 3.51 21.31
CA ILE A 20 -20.00 3.10 22.68
C ILE A 20 -20.58 4.04 23.77
N ASP A 21 -20.80 5.31 23.46
CA ASP A 21 -21.31 6.31 24.42
C ASP A 21 -22.50 7.07 23.81
N SER A 22 -23.60 7.21 24.57
CA SER A 22 -24.76 8.03 24.21
C SER A 22 -24.44 9.53 24.11
N HIS A 23 -23.30 9.97 24.64
CA HIS A 23 -22.78 11.33 24.52
C HIS A 23 -21.77 11.51 23.37
N SER A 24 -21.40 10.45 22.66
CA SER A 24 -20.50 10.55 21.49
C SER A 24 -21.22 11.17 20.28
N LEU A 25 -20.48 11.94 19.47
CA LEU A 25 -20.98 12.47 18.19
C LEU A 25 -21.50 11.31 17.31
N SER A 26 -22.68 11.46 16.72
CA SER A 26 -23.31 10.42 15.89
C SER A 26 -22.47 10.05 14.66
N ASN A 27 -21.72 11.01 14.12
CA ASN A 27 -20.75 10.82 13.05
C ASN A 27 -19.59 11.82 13.20
N PRO A 28 -18.36 11.39 13.54
CA PRO A 28 -17.20 12.28 13.70
C PRO A 28 -16.47 12.59 12.36
N ILE A 29 -17.02 12.17 11.22
CA ILE A 29 -16.45 12.41 9.89
C ILE A 29 -17.12 13.63 9.26
N GLU A 30 -16.31 14.62 8.88
CA GLU A 30 -16.74 15.85 8.23
C GLU A 30 -16.39 15.82 6.73
N SER A 31 -17.32 16.27 5.88
CA SER A 31 -17.09 16.30 4.44
C SER A 31 -16.00 17.31 4.09
N GLY A 32 -15.05 16.90 3.24
CA GLY A 32 -13.89 17.72 2.87
C GLY A 32 -12.68 17.56 3.80
N GLU A 33 -12.85 16.95 4.97
CA GLU A 33 -11.77 16.76 5.94
C GLU A 33 -11.14 15.35 5.84
N PHE A 34 -9.86 15.26 6.15
CA PHE A 34 -9.22 13.97 6.35
C PHE A 34 -9.70 13.36 7.67
N PHE A 35 -9.98 12.05 7.64
CA PHE A 35 -10.27 11.27 8.82
C PHE A 35 -9.41 10.02 8.86
N VAL A 36 -9.27 9.44 10.06
CA VAL A 36 -8.59 8.15 10.26
C VAL A 36 -9.53 7.18 10.95
N ILE A 37 -9.59 5.95 10.44
CA ILE A 37 -10.28 4.83 11.07
C ILE A 37 -9.22 3.82 11.51
N TYR A 38 -9.21 3.46 12.78
CA TYR A 38 -8.47 2.30 13.26
C TYR A 38 -9.43 1.15 13.53
N ILE A 39 -9.12 -0.01 12.97
CA ILE A 39 -9.85 -1.25 13.19
C ILE A 39 -8.89 -2.22 13.89
N LEU A 40 -9.11 -2.46 15.18
CA LEU A 40 -8.38 -3.44 15.95
C LEU A 40 -9.16 -4.75 15.96
N ALA A 41 -8.60 -5.79 15.34
CA ALA A 41 -9.15 -7.13 15.40
C ALA A 41 -8.72 -7.83 16.70
N CYS A 42 -9.66 -8.08 17.61
CA CYS A 42 -9.45 -8.85 18.83
C CYS A 42 -9.97 -10.30 18.66
N GLU A 43 -10.08 -11.07 19.74
CA GLU A 43 -10.50 -12.48 19.67
C GLU A 43 -11.96 -12.65 19.24
N GLU A 44 -12.86 -11.79 19.70
CA GLU A 44 -14.31 -11.93 19.46
C GLU A 44 -14.91 -10.85 18.56
N ARG A 45 -14.25 -9.69 18.45
CA ARG A 45 -14.82 -8.48 17.86
C ARG A 45 -13.77 -7.55 17.31
N PHE A 46 -14.21 -6.65 16.43
CA PHE A 46 -13.47 -5.44 16.10
C PHE A 46 -13.71 -4.35 17.14
N HIS A 47 -12.65 -3.65 17.52
CA HIS A 47 -12.71 -2.35 18.19
C HIS A 47 -12.38 -1.27 17.16
N ILE A 48 -13.25 -0.28 17.03
CA ILE A 48 -13.16 0.74 15.98
C ILE A 48 -13.05 2.10 16.63
N SER A 49 -12.02 2.86 16.24
CA SER A 49 -11.87 4.26 16.60
C SER A 49 -11.87 5.13 15.34
N ILE A 50 -12.37 6.35 15.48
CA ILE A 50 -12.37 7.36 14.41
C ILE A 50 -11.73 8.62 14.96
N ASN A 51 -10.77 9.19 14.23
CA ASN A 51 -10.03 10.38 14.64
C ASN A 51 -9.41 10.24 16.05
N ASN A 52 -8.80 9.07 16.30
CA ASN A 52 -8.17 8.68 17.56
C ASN A 52 -9.11 8.60 18.77
N ARG A 53 -10.44 8.56 18.56
CA ARG A 53 -11.43 8.41 19.64
C ARG A 53 -12.15 7.07 19.49
N PRO A 54 -12.25 6.24 20.56
CA PRO A 54 -13.08 5.04 20.52
C PRO A 54 -14.49 5.38 20.05
N PHE A 55 -14.99 4.64 19.07
CA PHE A 55 -16.28 4.93 18.44
C PHE A 55 -17.26 3.80 18.66
N CYS A 56 -16.89 2.58 18.26
CA CYS A 56 -17.78 1.43 18.34
C CYS A 56 -17.03 0.09 18.41
N THR A 57 -17.78 -0.99 18.65
CA THR A 57 -17.29 -2.36 18.44
C THR A 57 -18.19 -3.08 17.45
N PHE A 58 -17.72 -4.19 16.88
CA PHE A 58 -18.52 -5.05 16.01
C PHE A 58 -18.12 -6.51 16.21
N ASN A 59 -19.02 -7.33 16.75
CA ASN A 59 -18.75 -8.75 17.00
C ASN A 59 -18.58 -9.49 15.67
N TYR A 60 -17.67 -10.46 15.64
CA TYR A 60 -17.50 -11.31 14.46
C TYR A 60 -18.75 -12.13 14.21
N ARG A 61 -19.32 -11.99 13.01
CA ARG A 61 -20.42 -12.83 12.51
C ARG A 61 -19.94 -13.99 11.63
N MET A 62 -18.63 -14.03 11.37
CA MET A 62 -17.93 -15.11 10.69
C MET A 62 -16.50 -15.20 11.22
N PRO A 63 -15.81 -16.34 11.07
CA PRO A 63 -14.44 -16.49 11.56
C PRO A 63 -13.50 -15.43 10.97
N LEU A 64 -12.75 -14.73 11.83
CA LEU A 64 -11.81 -13.67 11.40
C LEU A 64 -10.85 -14.15 10.29
N LYS A 65 -10.40 -15.41 10.37
CA LYS A 65 -9.53 -16.07 9.38
C LYS A 65 -10.09 -16.13 7.95
N ALA A 66 -11.39 -15.90 7.77
CA ALA A 66 -12.04 -15.91 6.48
C ALA A 66 -11.89 -14.56 5.73
N LEU A 67 -11.50 -13.49 6.42
CA LEU A 67 -11.26 -12.18 5.79
C LEU A 67 -9.98 -12.20 4.97
N ARG A 68 -10.02 -11.60 3.78
CA ARG A 68 -8.93 -11.64 2.79
C ARG A 68 -8.51 -10.27 2.29
N SER A 69 -9.44 -9.33 2.22
CA SER A 69 -9.23 -8.03 1.61
C SER A 69 -9.93 -6.94 2.41
N ILE A 70 -9.46 -5.71 2.22
CA ILE A 70 -10.16 -4.50 2.57
C ILE A 70 -10.54 -3.84 1.25
N GLU A 71 -11.82 -3.52 1.09
CA GLU A 71 -12.34 -2.79 -0.06
C GLU A 71 -12.88 -1.45 0.45
N ILE A 72 -12.47 -0.36 -0.20
CA ILE A 72 -12.93 1.00 0.10
C ILE A 72 -13.63 1.51 -1.14
N CYS A 73 -14.94 1.67 -1.06
CA CYS A 73 -15.79 2.04 -2.19
C CYS A 73 -16.34 3.47 -2.05
N GLU A 74 -16.90 3.95 -3.16
CA GLU A 74 -17.68 5.18 -3.23
C GLU A 74 -16.89 6.48 -3.01
N GLN A 75 -17.48 7.44 -2.29
CA GLN A 75 -17.10 8.85 -2.28
C GLN A 75 -15.88 9.16 -1.41
N ILE A 76 -14.75 8.50 -1.69
CA ILE A 76 -13.44 8.82 -1.13
C ILE A 76 -12.55 9.39 -2.24
N GLN A 77 -12.19 10.67 -2.11
CA GLN A 77 -11.37 11.34 -3.11
C GLN A 77 -9.91 10.87 -3.08
N VAL A 78 -9.34 10.73 -1.87
CA VAL A 78 -7.92 10.45 -1.66
C VAL A 78 -7.74 9.49 -0.50
N ILE A 79 -6.96 8.43 -0.70
CA ILE A 79 -6.48 7.54 0.36
C ILE A 79 -4.98 7.77 0.51
N LYS A 80 -4.55 8.19 1.70
CA LYS A 80 -3.12 8.43 2.01
C LYS A 80 -2.44 7.26 2.71
N GLN A 81 -3.21 6.34 3.27
CA GLN A 81 -2.67 5.26 4.10
C GLN A 81 -3.67 4.10 4.18
N VAL A 82 -3.17 2.90 3.89
CA VAL A 82 -3.82 1.63 4.20
C VAL A 82 -2.75 0.75 4.81
N ASP A 83 -2.46 0.94 6.09
CA ASP A 83 -1.41 0.19 6.78
C ASP A 83 -2.02 -0.88 7.69
N HIS A 84 -1.47 -2.09 7.65
CA HIS A 84 -1.79 -3.19 8.54
C HIS A 84 -0.60 -3.45 9.47
N ARG A 85 -0.89 -3.78 10.74
CA ARG A 85 0.10 -4.04 11.78
C ARG A 85 -0.35 -5.20 12.66
N ALA A 86 0.58 -6.08 13.00
CA ALA A 86 0.45 -6.98 14.14
C ALA A 86 0.57 -6.15 15.42
N VAL A 87 -0.30 -6.39 16.40
CA VAL A 87 -0.34 -5.63 17.67
C VAL A 87 0.35 -6.35 18.83
N PHE A 88 0.59 -7.65 18.70
CA PHE A 88 1.20 -8.51 19.71
C PHE A 88 2.41 -9.25 19.11
N PRO A 89 3.53 -9.43 19.86
CA PRO A 89 3.78 -8.90 21.21
C PRO A 89 4.00 -7.38 21.26
N TYR A 90 4.34 -6.77 20.12
CA TYR A 90 4.48 -5.31 19.96
C TYR A 90 3.95 -4.89 18.58
N PRO A 91 3.54 -3.62 18.40
CA PRO A 91 3.14 -3.09 17.11
C PRO A 91 4.24 -3.23 16.05
N TRP A 92 4.00 -4.04 15.02
CA TRP A 92 4.89 -4.20 13.87
C TRP A 92 4.09 -4.29 12.57
N PRO A 93 4.44 -3.57 11.50
CA PRO A 93 5.52 -2.58 11.40
C PRO A 93 5.35 -1.39 12.35
N ALA A 94 6.45 -0.81 12.84
CA ALA A 94 6.39 0.31 13.78
C ALA A 94 5.57 1.49 13.23
N ILE A 95 4.77 2.13 14.08
CA ILE A 95 3.99 3.32 13.69
C ILE A 95 4.97 4.46 13.39
N GLN A 96 4.98 4.92 12.14
CA GLN A 96 5.78 6.07 11.74
C GLN A 96 4.94 7.34 11.90
N ALA A 97 5.16 8.07 12.98
CA ALA A 97 4.38 9.26 13.34
C ALA A 97 4.65 10.49 12.44
N SER A 98 5.68 10.45 11.59
CA SER A 98 6.22 11.63 10.91
C SER A 98 6.34 11.42 9.39
N ASP A 99 5.22 11.29 8.69
CA ASP A 99 5.21 11.28 7.21
C ASP A 99 4.17 12.28 6.67
N PHE A 100 4.26 13.57 7.06
CA PHE A 100 3.32 14.59 6.58
C PHE A 100 3.36 14.79 5.04
N GLY A 101 4.44 14.36 4.37
CA GLY A 101 4.64 14.50 2.93
C GLY A 101 4.39 13.24 2.08
N LYS A 102 3.88 12.14 2.66
CA LYS A 102 3.58 10.94 1.85
C LYS A 102 2.29 11.13 1.05
N ALA A 103 2.31 10.63 -0.18
CA ALA A 103 1.14 10.51 -1.04
C ALA A 103 0.34 9.25 -0.69
N PHE A 104 1.03 8.16 -0.35
CA PHE A 104 0.40 6.89 0.02
C PHE A 104 1.34 6.04 0.90
N SER A 105 0.79 5.16 1.73
CA SER A 105 1.54 4.06 2.34
C SER A 105 0.71 2.79 2.44
N ASN A 106 1.42 1.66 2.34
CA ASN A 106 0.89 0.35 2.61
C ASN A 106 1.94 -0.49 3.35
N ASP A 107 2.04 -0.25 4.66
CA ASP A 107 2.72 -1.17 5.56
C ASP A 107 1.87 -2.43 5.75
N SER A 108 2.51 -3.57 5.85
CA SER A 108 1.85 -4.85 6.10
C SER A 108 2.71 -5.68 7.05
N PRO A 109 2.12 -6.42 8.00
CA PRO A 109 2.86 -7.26 8.94
C PRO A 109 3.19 -8.60 8.27
N ILE A 110 3.85 -8.52 7.11
CA ILE A 110 4.28 -9.65 6.32
C ILE A 110 5.80 -9.62 6.28
N MET A 111 6.42 -10.75 6.60
CA MET A 111 7.81 -10.97 6.25
C MET A 111 7.89 -11.26 4.76
N PHE A 112 8.41 -10.30 3.99
CA PHE A 112 8.67 -10.52 2.57
C PHE A 112 9.63 -11.69 2.39
N SER A 113 9.47 -12.42 1.30
CA SER A 113 10.33 -13.55 0.94
C SER A 113 10.42 -13.67 -0.57
N PRO A 114 11.43 -14.40 -1.10
CA PRO A 114 11.47 -14.73 -2.51
C PRO A 114 10.15 -15.34 -3.00
N GLY A 115 9.65 -14.88 -4.14
CA GLY A 115 8.34 -15.26 -4.67
C GLY A 115 7.19 -14.36 -4.22
N HIS A 116 7.43 -13.39 -3.34
CA HIS A 116 6.44 -12.36 -3.03
C HIS A 116 6.28 -11.40 -4.22
N LEU A 117 5.05 -10.95 -4.47
CA LEU A 117 4.70 -10.01 -5.52
C LEU A 117 3.77 -8.95 -4.96
N ILE A 118 4.07 -7.68 -5.22
CA ILE A 118 3.15 -6.56 -4.99
C ILE A 118 2.70 -6.03 -6.35
N VAL A 119 1.38 -5.86 -6.54
CA VAL A 119 0.82 -5.15 -7.70
C VAL A 119 0.16 -3.87 -7.22
N ILE A 120 0.62 -2.74 -7.74
CA ILE A 120 0.10 -1.41 -7.42
C ILE A 120 -0.69 -0.91 -8.63
N THR A 121 -1.98 -0.69 -8.46
CA THR A 121 -2.84 -0.03 -9.46
C THR A 121 -2.95 1.45 -9.12
N ALA A 122 -2.55 2.33 -10.03
CA ALA A 122 -2.53 3.76 -9.75
C ALA A 122 -2.66 4.65 -10.99
N ARG A 123 -2.96 5.93 -10.76
CA ARG A 123 -3.00 6.99 -11.80
C ARG A 123 -2.34 8.25 -11.27
N CYS A 124 -1.53 8.90 -12.11
CA CYS A 124 -0.92 10.20 -11.80
C CYS A 124 -1.63 11.35 -12.53
N PHE A 125 -1.76 12.51 -11.89
CA PHE A 125 -2.46 13.68 -12.44
C PHE A 125 -1.86 15.01 -11.92
N ASP A 126 -2.50 16.13 -12.28
CA ASP A 126 -2.08 17.52 -12.07
C ASP A 126 -0.80 17.92 -12.81
N ASN A 127 0.38 17.88 -12.18
CA ASN A 127 1.61 18.33 -12.84
C ASN A 127 2.34 17.22 -13.61
N LYS A 128 2.23 17.25 -14.94
CA LYS A 128 2.95 16.34 -15.86
C LYS A 128 4.48 16.46 -15.87
N LYS A 129 5.05 17.45 -15.18
CA LYS A 129 6.50 17.61 -14.98
C LYS A 129 6.96 17.12 -13.60
N GLY A 130 6.04 16.59 -12.79
CA GLY A 130 6.40 16.07 -11.48
C GLY A 130 6.90 14.64 -11.53
N GLN A 131 7.10 14.09 -10.34
CA GLN A 131 7.62 12.74 -10.15
C GLN A 131 6.94 12.09 -8.96
N PHE A 132 6.79 10.77 -9.02
CA PHE A 132 6.48 9.98 -7.84
C PHE A 132 7.65 9.04 -7.52
N ILE A 133 7.76 8.70 -6.24
CA ILE A 133 8.82 7.84 -5.72
C ILE A 133 8.16 6.77 -4.87
N ILE A 134 8.36 5.51 -5.25
CA ILE A 134 8.03 4.36 -4.41
C ILE A 134 9.29 3.99 -3.62
N LYS A 135 9.16 3.90 -2.31
CA LYS A 135 10.25 3.63 -1.38
C LYS A 135 9.96 2.37 -0.59
N PHE A 136 10.90 1.44 -0.57
CA PHE A 136 10.94 0.39 0.42
C PHE A 136 11.98 0.76 1.48
N LEU A 137 11.54 0.80 2.73
CA LEU A 137 12.34 1.25 3.86
C LEU A 137 12.69 0.07 4.75
N ASP A 138 13.93 0.05 5.23
CA ASP A 138 14.34 -0.73 6.39
C ASP A 138 13.58 -0.20 7.63
N SER A 139 12.83 -1.07 8.30
CA SER A 139 11.90 -0.70 9.38
C SER A 139 12.58 -0.01 10.55
N ASP A 140 13.83 -0.37 10.80
CA ASP A 140 14.57 0.03 11.99
C ASP A 140 15.32 1.33 11.73
N SER A 141 16.07 1.37 10.64
CA SER A 141 16.95 2.49 10.29
C SER A 141 16.28 3.57 9.43
N LYS A 142 15.14 3.26 8.79
CA LYS A 142 14.49 4.10 7.75
C LYS A 142 15.32 4.29 6.48
N ARG A 143 16.42 3.53 6.32
CA ARG A 143 17.23 3.50 5.10
C ARG A 143 16.39 3.03 3.92
N GLU A 144 16.53 3.68 2.77
CA GLU A 144 15.84 3.27 1.54
C GLU A 144 16.54 2.05 0.92
N GLU A 145 15.95 0.86 1.06
CA GLU A 145 16.41 -0.36 0.38
C GLU A 145 16.10 -0.34 -1.11
N MET A 146 15.04 0.36 -1.49
CA MET A 146 14.72 0.65 -2.88
C MET A 146 14.10 2.03 -2.99
N HIS A 147 14.67 2.87 -3.84
CA HIS A 147 14.18 4.17 -4.25
C HIS A 147 13.81 4.09 -5.73
N PHE A 148 12.53 3.93 -6.05
CA PHE A 148 12.04 3.84 -7.43
C PHE A 148 11.36 5.14 -7.82
N SER A 149 12.10 6.03 -8.50
CA SER A 149 11.70 7.39 -8.85
C SER A 149 11.31 7.47 -10.32
N VAL A 150 10.02 7.72 -10.58
CA VAL A 150 9.47 7.92 -11.92
C VAL A 150 9.37 9.42 -12.20
N ARG A 151 10.18 9.89 -13.15
CA ARG A 151 10.34 11.33 -13.47
C ARG A 151 9.76 11.61 -14.85
N PHE A 152 8.57 12.22 -14.90
CA PHE A 152 7.85 12.45 -16.17
C PHE A 152 8.53 13.48 -17.09
N ASP A 153 9.17 14.49 -16.50
CA ASP A 153 9.92 15.53 -17.22
C ASP A 153 11.13 14.97 -17.98
N GLN A 154 11.87 14.08 -17.32
CA GLN A 154 13.06 13.41 -17.86
C GLN A 154 12.71 12.18 -18.69
N LYS A 155 11.46 11.70 -18.62
CA LYS A 155 11.04 10.39 -19.14
C LYS A 155 12.02 9.31 -18.70
N ALA A 156 12.31 9.26 -17.41
CA ALA A 156 13.27 8.33 -16.83
C ALA A 156 12.72 7.69 -15.55
N VAL A 157 13.09 6.43 -15.33
CA VAL A 157 12.85 5.73 -14.07
C VAL A 157 14.18 5.44 -13.41
N VAL A 158 14.44 6.12 -12.30
CA VAL A 158 15.67 6.02 -11.54
C VAL A 158 15.49 5.04 -10.39
N ARG A 159 16.42 4.10 -10.24
CA ARG A 159 16.51 3.20 -9.07
C ARG A 159 17.80 3.42 -8.30
N ASN A 160 17.68 3.39 -6.98
CA ASN A 160 18.82 3.50 -6.07
C ASN A 160 18.50 2.90 -4.70
N SER A 161 19.50 2.83 -3.83
CA SER A 161 19.37 2.48 -2.41
C SER A 161 20.35 3.34 -1.63
N MET A 162 20.04 3.57 -0.36
CA MET A 162 20.96 4.22 0.57
C MET A 162 21.93 3.20 1.17
N ASN A 163 23.17 3.62 1.42
CA ASN A 163 24.15 2.85 2.19
C ASN A 163 23.93 3.05 3.72
N LYS A 164 24.80 2.48 4.56
CA LYS A 164 24.74 2.64 6.03
C LYS A 164 24.98 4.07 6.52
N ALA A 165 25.57 4.93 5.70
CA ALA A 165 25.75 6.36 5.97
C ALA A 165 24.56 7.21 5.46
N PHE A 166 23.46 6.58 5.02
CA PHE A 166 22.28 7.24 4.45
C PHE A 166 22.55 8.01 3.14
N GLU A 167 23.57 7.59 2.39
CA GLU A 167 23.92 8.18 1.11
C GLU A 167 23.43 7.29 -0.03
N PHE A 168 22.84 7.90 -1.06
CA PHE A 168 22.49 7.19 -2.28
C PHE A 168 23.75 6.73 -3.02
N GLY A 169 23.70 5.50 -3.54
CA GLY A 169 24.74 4.97 -4.42
C GLY A 169 24.63 5.49 -5.86
N GLN A 170 25.22 4.75 -6.80
CA GLN A 170 25.07 5.07 -8.23
C GLN A 170 23.63 4.83 -8.70
N GLU A 171 23.07 5.77 -9.46
CA GLU A 171 21.72 5.65 -10.03
C GLU A 171 21.69 4.63 -11.18
N GLU A 172 20.63 3.81 -11.22
CA GLU A 172 20.31 2.96 -12.36
C GLU A 172 19.11 3.51 -13.13
N ARG A 173 19.24 3.63 -14.46
CA ARG A 173 18.26 4.33 -15.33
C ARG A 173 17.83 3.54 -16.57
N HIS A 174 18.22 2.28 -16.69
CA HIS A 174 17.91 1.44 -17.86
C HIS A 174 16.42 1.08 -17.94
N GLY A 175 15.93 0.66 -19.12
CA GLY A 175 14.56 0.16 -19.34
C GLY A 175 13.61 1.13 -20.06
N GLY A 176 13.95 2.42 -20.15
CA GLY A 176 13.09 3.42 -20.80
C GLY A 176 12.01 4.00 -19.87
N PHE A 177 10.84 4.34 -20.42
CA PHE A 177 9.75 4.99 -19.68
C PHE A 177 8.37 4.46 -20.09
N PRO A 178 7.79 3.51 -19.34
CA PRO A 178 6.53 2.85 -19.69
C PRO A 178 5.28 3.59 -19.20
N PHE A 179 5.43 4.69 -18.47
CA PHE A 179 4.30 5.38 -17.83
C PHE A 179 3.66 6.39 -18.78
N VAL A 180 2.33 6.32 -18.92
CA VAL A 180 1.54 7.33 -19.62
C VAL A 180 0.87 8.25 -18.59
N PHE A 181 1.14 9.55 -18.69
CA PHE A 181 0.58 10.52 -17.74
C PHE A 181 -0.95 10.56 -17.85
N ASN A 182 -1.63 10.68 -16.71
CA ASN A 182 -3.09 10.70 -16.61
C ASN A 182 -3.81 9.43 -17.08
N GLN A 183 -3.08 8.33 -17.28
CA GLN A 183 -3.61 6.99 -17.52
C GLN A 183 -3.40 6.13 -16.27
N GLN A 184 -4.33 5.22 -16.00
CA GLN A 184 -4.13 4.21 -14.97
C GLN A 184 -3.10 3.20 -15.46
N PHE A 185 -2.20 2.80 -14.57
CA PHE A 185 -1.22 1.74 -14.79
C PHE A 185 -1.29 0.72 -13.65
N LYS A 186 -0.83 -0.50 -13.93
CA LYS A 186 -0.52 -1.53 -12.94
C LYS A 186 1.00 -1.75 -12.92
N LEU A 187 1.63 -1.53 -11.78
CA LEU A 187 3.05 -1.80 -11.54
C LEU A 187 3.18 -3.06 -10.68
N ALA A 188 3.75 -4.11 -11.26
CA ALA A 188 4.16 -5.30 -10.52
C ALA A 188 5.60 -5.16 -10.02
N ILE A 189 5.84 -5.48 -8.74
CA ILE A 189 7.14 -5.52 -8.08
C ILE A 189 7.29 -6.92 -7.46
N ALA A 190 8.09 -7.76 -8.10
CA ALA A 190 8.40 -9.12 -7.67
C ALA A 190 9.71 -9.15 -6.87
N PHE A 191 9.72 -9.97 -5.82
CA PHE A 191 10.82 -10.10 -4.87
C PHE A 191 11.49 -11.44 -5.15
N THR A 192 12.68 -11.43 -5.73
CA THR A 192 13.46 -12.66 -5.95
C THR A 192 14.50 -12.84 -4.85
N GLU A 193 15.32 -13.88 -4.91
CA GLU A 193 16.45 -14.06 -3.99
C GLU A 193 17.53 -12.97 -4.10
N ARG A 194 17.64 -12.26 -5.23
CA ARG A 194 18.78 -11.37 -5.52
C ARG A 194 18.40 -9.96 -5.94
N GLU A 195 17.18 -9.76 -6.43
CA GLU A 195 16.75 -8.51 -7.04
C GLU A 195 15.23 -8.30 -6.97
N PHE A 196 14.83 -7.04 -7.07
CA PHE A 196 13.47 -6.69 -7.45
C PHE A 196 13.32 -6.83 -8.96
N LEU A 197 12.27 -7.51 -9.42
CA LEU A 197 11.84 -7.47 -10.81
C LEU A 197 10.61 -6.57 -10.92
N THR A 198 10.52 -5.79 -11.99
CA THR A 198 9.38 -4.90 -12.23
C THR A 198 8.78 -5.10 -13.60
N ALA A 199 7.45 -5.00 -13.66
CA ALA A 199 6.67 -5.02 -14.89
C ALA A 199 5.59 -3.93 -14.82
N VAL A 200 5.27 -3.34 -15.97
CA VAL A 200 4.24 -2.31 -16.10
C VAL A 200 3.27 -2.75 -17.20
N ASP A 201 1.98 -2.76 -16.87
CA ASP A 201 0.87 -3.05 -17.79
C ASP A 201 1.05 -4.36 -18.58
N GLY A 202 1.61 -5.39 -17.94
CA GLY A 202 1.81 -6.71 -18.53
C GLY A 202 3.17 -6.95 -19.19
N TYR A 203 4.05 -5.95 -19.19
CA TYR A 203 5.35 -6.02 -19.86
C TYR A 203 6.50 -5.91 -18.83
N ASN A 204 7.46 -6.83 -18.94
CA ASN A 204 8.70 -6.75 -18.17
C ASN A 204 9.41 -5.41 -18.44
N PHE A 205 9.83 -4.73 -17.38
CA PHE A 205 10.37 -3.39 -17.46
C PHE A 205 11.85 -3.30 -17.06
N CYS A 206 12.17 -3.47 -15.79
CA CYS A 206 13.55 -3.48 -15.32
C CYS A 206 13.73 -4.35 -14.08
N SER A 207 14.98 -4.67 -13.77
CA SER A 207 15.34 -5.24 -12.48
C SER A 207 16.24 -4.31 -11.68
N TYR A 208 16.38 -4.61 -10.39
CA TYR A 208 17.23 -3.87 -9.47
C TYR A 208 17.78 -4.81 -8.38
N ALA A 209 19.08 -5.10 -8.45
CA ALA A 209 19.75 -6.00 -7.52
C ALA A 209 19.80 -5.41 -6.10
N TYR A 210 19.60 -6.27 -5.10
CA TYR A 210 19.73 -5.85 -3.71
C TYR A 210 21.16 -5.42 -3.42
N ARG A 211 21.32 -4.20 -2.87
CA ARG A 211 22.62 -3.67 -2.45
C ARG A 211 22.98 -4.02 -1.01
N THR A 212 22.00 -4.49 -0.24
CA THR A 212 22.14 -4.90 1.16
C THR A 212 21.87 -6.38 1.28
N THR A 213 22.64 -7.07 2.13
CA THR A 213 22.37 -8.46 2.48
C THR A 213 21.16 -8.54 3.41
N ASN A 214 20.40 -9.64 3.32
CA ASN A 214 19.22 -9.89 4.18
C ASN A 214 18.13 -8.81 4.13
N VAL A 215 17.92 -8.19 2.96
CA VAL A 215 16.95 -7.08 2.76
C VAL A 215 15.56 -7.35 3.35
N PHE A 216 15.11 -8.60 3.36
CA PHE A 216 13.77 -8.96 3.83
C PHE A 216 13.56 -8.92 5.34
N GLN A 217 14.63 -9.00 6.16
CA GLN A 217 14.48 -9.10 7.61
C GLN A 217 13.72 -7.91 8.21
N ASN A 218 13.95 -6.72 7.64
CA ASN A 218 13.41 -5.46 8.15
C ASN A 218 12.47 -4.77 7.15
N LEU A 219 12.01 -5.46 6.11
CA LEU A 219 11.16 -4.87 5.09
C LEU A 219 9.68 -4.99 5.50
N VAL A 220 8.94 -3.88 5.44
CA VAL A 220 7.61 -3.80 6.08
C VAL A 220 6.48 -3.29 5.18
N GLY A 221 6.82 -2.76 4.01
CA GLY A 221 5.87 -2.19 3.06
C GLY A 221 6.50 -1.06 2.27
N PHE A 222 5.70 -0.40 1.44
CA PHE A 222 6.18 0.72 0.63
C PHE A 222 5.51 2.04 1.01
N LYS A 223 6.26 3.12 0.77
CA LYS A 223 5.80 4.50 0.87
C LYS A 223 5.83 5.13 -0.52
N VAL A 224 4.88 6.00 -0.81
CA VAL A 224 4.85 6.81 -2.02
C VAL A 224 5.00 8.27 -1.64
N THR A 225 5.90 8.97 -2.31
CA THR A 225 6.03 10.44 -2.25
C THR A 225 5.80 11.00 -3.64
N CYS A 226 5.03 12.08 -3.75
CA CYS A 226 4.94 12.85 -4.99
C CYS A 226 5.64 14.20 -4.81
N ILE A 227 6.29 14.68 -5.87
CA ILE A 227 7.09 15.90 -5.85
C ILE A 227 6.68 16.78 -7.04
N ASN A 228 6.91 18.08 -6.89
CA ASN A 228 6.68 19.08 -7.94
C ASN A 228 5.21 19.09 -8.40
N GLY A 229 4.28 19.08 -7.45
CA GLY A 229 2.84 19.22 -7.73
C GLY A 229 2.18 18.09 -8.51
N LEU A 230 2.86 16.95 -8.69
CA LEU A 230 2.22 15.73 -9.16
C LEU A 230 1.43 15.12 -8.01
N HIS A 231 0.28 14.56 -8.33
CA HIS A 231 -0.50 13.73 -7.41
C HIS A 231 -0.66 12.33 -8.00
N MET A 232 -0.76 11.33 -7.11
CA MET A 232 -0.94 9.93 -7.46
C MET A 232 -2.08 9.36 -6.63
N HIS A 233 -3.06 8.77 -7.31
CA HIS A 233 -4.11 7.97 -6.67
C HIS A 233 -3.75 6.50 -6.81
N VAL A 234 -3.48 5.85 -5.67
CA VAL A 234 -3.38 4.40 -5.57
C VAL A 234 -4.79 3.86 -5.36
N THR A 235 -5.27 3.05 -6.28
CA THR A 235 -6.64 2.49 -6.27
C THR A 235 -6.66 1.01 -5.94
N GLY A 236 -5.51 0.33 -5.94
CA GLY A 236 -5.40 -1.07 -5.57
C GLY A 236 -3.98 -1.44 -5.20
N VAL A 237 -3.85 -2.33 -4.21
CA VAL A 237 -2.58 -2.94 -3.80
C VAL A 237 -2.83 -4.41 -3.51
N ASP A 238 -2.27 -5.28 -4.33
CA ASP A 238 -2.39 -6.72 -4.15
C ASP A 238 -1.05 -7.30 -3.69
N HIS A 239 -1.10 -8.14 -2.65
CA HIS A 239 0.04 -8.95 -2.21
C HIS A 239 -0.21 -10.40 -2.60
N LEU A 240 0.68 -10.99 -3.38
CA LEU A 240 0.59 -12.37 -3.83
C LEU A 240 1.86 -13.14 -3.46
N GLN A 241 1.70 -14.41 -3.11
CA GLN A 241 2.80 -15.36 -3.02
C GLN A 241 2.76 -16.25 -4.26
N MET A 242 3.77 -16.15 -5.12
CA MET A 242 3.83 -16.88 -6.39
C MET A 242 4.18 -18.37 -6.21
N GLY A 243 4.81 -18.74 -5.09
CA GLY A 243 5.34 -20.09 -4.88
C GLY A 243 6.57 -20.43 -5.72
N ASP A 244 7.07 -19.47 -6.50
CA ASP A 244 8.28 -19.56 -7.31
C ASP A 244 9.24 -18.41 -6.92
N PRO A 245 10.38 -18.71 -6.26
CA PRO A 245 11.38 -17.71 -5.87
C PRO A 245 12.00 -16.91 -7.04
N SER A 246 11.92 -17.43 -8.27
CA SER A 246 12.38 -16.73 -9.47
C SER A 246 11.35 -15.76 -10.04
N CYS A 247 10.11 -15.83 -9.53
CA CYS A 247 8.97 -15.03 -9.98
C CYS A 247 8.72 -15.14 -11.49
N THR A 248 8.86 -16.34 -12.07
CA THR A 248 8.68 -16.52 -13.52
C THR A 248 7.26 -16.18 -13.94
N GLY A 249 7.12 -15.35 -14.98
CA GLY A 249 5.82 -14.94 -15.53
C GLY A 249 5.04 -13.97 -14.64
N PHE A 250 5.70 -13.26 -13.72
CA PHE A 250 5.06 -12.30 -12.82
C PHE A 250 4.42 -11.11 -13.56
N GLU A 251 4.90 -10.78 -14.76
CA GLU A 251 4.39 -9.65 -15.53
C GLU A 251 2.89 -9.76 -15.84
N LYS A 252 2.36 -10.99 -15.96
CA LYS A 252 0.93 -11.23 -16.24
C LYS A 252 -0.01 -10.62 -15.19
N TYR A 253 0.44 -10.48 -13.93
CA TYR A 253 -0.37 -9.90 -12.85
C TYR A 253 -0.49 -8.37 -12.96
N SER A 254 0.38 -7.73 -13.75
CA SER A 254 0.25 -6.32 -14.09
C SER A 254 -0.59 -6.06 -15.34
N LYS A 255 -1.19 -7.09 -15.97
CA LYS A 255 -2.12 -6.85 -17.08
C LYS A 255 -3.40 -6.22 -16.54
N HIS A 256 -3.94 -5.26 -17.29
CA HIS A 256 -5.30 -4.84 -17.08
C HIS A 256 -6.21 -6.06 -17.28
N ASP A 257 -7.12 -6.28 -16.36
CA ASP A 257 -8.21 -7.20 -16.59
C ASP A 257 -9.00 -6.58 -17.75
N TYR A 258 -9.00 -7.23 -18.92
CA TYR A 258 -9.95 -6.84 -19.95
C TYR A 258 -11.32 -7.15 -19.36
N GLU A 259 -11.99 -6.14 -18.79
CA GLU A 259 -13.42 -6.25 -18.54
C GLU A 259 -14.04 -6.66 -19.88
N CYS A 260 -14.68 -7.83 -19.91
CA CYS A 260 -15.61 -8.15 -20.99
C CYS A 260 -16.62 -7.01 -21.02
N ALA A 261 -16.56 -6.22 -22.09
CA ALA A 261 -17.52 -5.19 -22.42
C ALA A 261 -18.95 -5.75 -22.49
#